data_AF-A0A8T6X0A2-F1
#
_entry.id   AF-A0A8T6X0A2-F1
#
_cell.length_a   1.000
_cell.length_b   1.000
_cell.length_c   1.000
_cell.angle_alpha   90.00
_cell.angle_beta   90.00
_cell.angle_gamma   90.00
#
_symmetry.space_group_name_H-M   'P 1'
#
loop_
_entity.id
_entity.type
_entity.pdbx_description
1 polymer ?
#
loop_
_entity_poly.entity_id
_entity_poly.type
_entity_poly.pdbx_seq_one_letter_code
_entity_poly.pdbx_strand_id
1 'polypeptide(L)' 'MLQLGWFSSGNDEMARELLQEVWRRRAREDLEVEIPFVFCNREPGESLGTKVGRERERFFAMVEGLGIDLITLSHV' A
#
# COMPACT_ATOMS: atom_id res chain seq x y z
N MET A 1 -19.13 7.89 6.87
CA MET A 1 -17.92 7.58 6.08
C MET A 1 -16.64 8.09 6.76
N LEU A 2 -15.87 7.18 7.37
CA LEU A 2 -14.56 7.42 7.97
C LEU A 2 -13.47 7.47 6.88
N GLN A 3 -12.60 8.47 6.94
CA GLN A 3 -11.43 8.57 6.05
C GLN A 3 -10.20 8.04 6.76
N LEU A 4 -9.54 7.02 6.21
CA LEU A 4 -8.37 6.38 6.79
C LEU A 4 -7.16 6.54 5.86
N GLY A 5 -6.21 7.40 6.25
CA GLY A 5 -4.90 7.41 5.59
C GLY A 5 -4.12 6.15 5.93
N TRP A 6 -3.53 5.49 4.93
CA TRP A 6 -2.75 4.28 5.15
C TRP A 6 -1.24 4.57 5.07
N PHE A 7 -0.47 4.12 6.04
CA PHE A 7 0.99 4.26 6.05
C PHE A 7 1.66 2.89 6.03
N SER A 8 2.56 2.65 5.09
CA SER A 8 3.28 1.38 4.97
C SER A 8 4.66 1.56 4.34
N SER A 9 5.62 0.70 4.69
CA SER A 9 6.94 0.66 4.04
C SER A 9 7.00 -0.27 2.81
N GLY A 10 5.99 -1.14 2.65
CA GLY A 10 5.93 -2.13 1.57
C GLY A 10 7.09 -3.14 1.58
N ASN A 11 7.78 -3.32 2.71
CA ASN A 11 9.03 -4.09 2.76
C ASN A 11 8.86 -5.62 2.70
N ASP A 12 7.65 -6.10 2.96
CA ASP A 12 7.36 -7.52 3.08
C ASP A 12 5.94 -7.84 2.58
N GLU A 13 5.68 -9.15 2.47
CA GLU A 13 4.40 -9.68 2.04
C GLU A 13 3.26 -9.33 3.01
N MET A 14 3.52 -9.31 4.31
CA MET A 14 2.50 -9.01 5.32
C MET A 14 1.95 -7.59 5.17
N ALA A 15 2.80 -6.63 4.84
CA ALA A 15 2.39 -5.24 4.57
C ALA A 15 1.39 -5.16 3.40
N ARG A 16 1.59 -5.97 2.36
CA ARG A 16 0.69 -6.07 1.19
C ARG A 16 -0.61 -6.79 1.55
N GLU A 17 -0.51 -7.93 2.22
CA GLU A 17 -1.66 -8.75 2.58
C GLU A 17 -2.63 -8.03 3.53
N LEU A 18 -2.10 -7.27 4.49
CA LEU A 18 -2.93 -6.52 5.42
C LEU A 18 -3.81 -5.48 4.71
N LEU A 19 -3.22 -4.67 3.81
CA LEU A 19 -3.98 -3.68 3.05
C LEU A 19 -4.99 -4.36 2.11
N GLN A 20 -4.60 -5.44 1.43
CA GLN A 20 -5.52 -6.20 0.58
C GLN A 20 -6.70 -6.78 1.37
N GLU A 21 -6.46 -7.32 2.57
CA GLU A 21 -7.52 -7.86 3.43
C GLU A 21 -8.47 -6.76 3.89
N VAL A 22 -7.94 -5.62 4.35
CA VAL A 22 -8.76 -4.47 4.77
C VAL A 22 -9.60 -3.96 3.60
N TRP A 23 -9.00 -3.76 2.42
CA TRP A 23 -9.73 -3.31 1.23
C TRP A 23 -10.83 -4.29 0.80
N ARG A 24 -10.54 -5.60 0.85
CA ARG A 24 -11.52 -6.63 0.50
C ARG A 24 -12.66 -6.70 1.52
N ARG A 25 -12.36 -6.64 2.82
CA ARG A 25 -13.39 -6.64 3.87
C ARG A 25 -14.25 -5.41 3.81
N ARG A 26 -13.65 -4.24 3.57
CA ARG A 26 -14.37 -2.99 3.34
C ARG A 26 -15.46 -3.17 2.29
N ALA A 27 -15.13 -3.72 1.12
CA ALA A 27 -16.11 -3.97 0.07
C ALA A 27 -17.12 -5.08 0.42
N ARG A 28 -16.66 -6.17 1.05
CA ARG A 28 -17.50 -7.34 1.37
C ARG A 28 -18.53 -7.05 2.47
N GLU A 29 -18.15 -6.25 3.45
CA GLU A 29 -18.96 -5.97 4.65
C GLU A 29 -19.67 -4.61 4.57
N ASP A 30 -19.59 -3.93 3.41
CA ASP A 30 -20.18 -2.61 3.16
C ASP A 30 -19.79 -1.58 4.24
N LEU A 31 -18.50 -1.58 4.61
CA LEU A 31 -18.00 -0.70 5.64
C LEU A 31 -17.95 0.74 5.11
N GLU A 32 -18.52 1.68 5.86
CA GLU A 32 -18.38 3.12 5.58
C GLU A 32 -16.97 3.67 5.92
N VAL A 33 -15.93 3.03 5.39
CA VAL A 33 -14.53 3.44 5.52
C VAL A 33 -13.98 3.64 4.12
N GLU A 34 -13.22 4.70 3.88
CA GLU A 34 -12.47 4.90 2.64
C GLU A 34 -10.98 5.01 2.95
N ILE A 35 -10.16 4.51 2.03
CA ILE A 35 -8.70 4.71 2.05
C ILE A 35 -8.37 5.60 0.85
N PRO A 36 -8.39 6.95 1.04
CA PRO A 36 -8.18 7.87 -0.07
C PRO A 36 -6.76 7.82 -0.63
N PHE A 37 -5.79 7.46 0.20
CA PHE A 37 -4.40 7.30 -0.22
C PHE A 37 -3.64 6.30 0.64
N VAL A 38 -2.55 5.79 0.07
CA VAL A 38 -1.49 5.07 0.76
C VAL A 38 -0.22 5.91 0.68
N PHE A 39 0.34 6.25 1.83
CA PHE A 39 1.66 6.84 1.93
C PHE A 39 2.72 5.75 2.11
N CYS A 40 3.78 5.82 1.32
CA CYS A 40 4.99 5.03 1.50
C CYS A 40 6.21 5.93 1.72
N ASN A 41 6.99 5.64 2.76
CA ASN A 41 8.22 6.37 3.09
C ASN A 41 9.43 5.92 2.24
N ARG A 42 9.16 5.43 1.03
CA ARG A 42 10.09 4.80 0.10
C ARG A 42 9.67 5.12 -1.32
N GLU A 43 10.63 5.35 -2.19
CA GLU A 43 10.39 5.64 -3.60
C GLU A 43 10.51 4.39 -4.50
N PRO A 44 9.83 4.40 -5.66
CA PRO A 44 10.03 3.39 -6.71
C PRO A 44 11.51 3.28 -7.09
N GLY A 45 11.99 2.05 -7.27
CA GLY A 45 13.38 1.81 -7.63
C GLY A 45 14.39 1.78 -6.47
N GLU A 46 13.98 2.12 -5.24
CA GLU A 46 14.83 1.91 -4.08
C GLU A 46 15.07 0.42 -3.80
N SER A 47 16.31 0.06 -3.44
CA SER A 47 16.68 -1.32 -3.13
C SER A 47 16.38 -2.32 -4.27
N LEU A 48 16.39 -1.86 -5.53
CA LEU A 48 16.22 -2.71 -6.71
C LEU A 48 17.17 -3.91 -6.70
N GLY A 49 16.67 -5.05 -7.16
CA GLY A 49 17.41 -6.32 -7.15
C GLY A 49 17.47 -7.02 -5.79
N THR A 50 17.11 -6.35 -4.69
CA THR A 50 16.98 -6.99 -3.37
C THR A 50 15.62 -7.66 -3.18
N LYS A 51 15.49 -8.51 -2.17
CA LYS A 51 14.19 -9.10 -1.79
C LYS A 51 13.20 -8.01 -1.37
N VAL A 52 13.62 -7.08 -0.53
CA VAL A 52 12.78 -5.98 -0.02
C VAL A 52 12.30 -5.09 -1.16
N GLY A 53 13.18 -4.72 -2.10
CA GLY A 53 12.79 -3.95 -3.29
C GLY A 53 11.73 -4.67 -4.13
N ARG A 54 11.86 -5.98 -4.34
CA ARG A 54 10.83 -6.76 -5.05
C ARG A 54 9.48 -6.80 -4.33
N GLU A 55 9.47 -6.90 -3.00
CA GLU A 55 8.21 -6.81 -2.25
C GLU A 55 7.59 -5.41 -2.35
N ARG A 56 8.41 -4.37 -2.38
CA ARG A 56 7.96 -2.98 -2.53
C ARG A 56 7.35 -2.71 -3.90
N GLU A 57 7.97 -3.17 -4.98
CA GLU A 57 7.40 -3.07 -6.32
C GLU A 57 6.03 -3.80 -6.41
N ARG A 58 5.91 -4.97 -5.78
CA ARG A 58 4.63 -5.69 -5.69
C ARG A 58 3.60 -4.94 -4.85
N PHE A 59 4.03 -4.27 -3.79
CA PHE A 59 3.17 -3.44 -2.95
C PHE A 59 2.64 -2.24 -3.75
N PHE A 60 3.49 -1.54 -4.51
CA PHE A 60 3.10 -0.41 -5.35
C PHE A 60 2.13 -0.81 -6.45
N ALA A 61 2.48 -1.84 -7.23
CA ALA A 61 1.60 -2.36 -8.27
C ALA A 61 0.23 -2.82 -7.71
N MET A 62 0.22 -3.36 -6.48
CA MET A 62 -1.01 -3.74 -5.80
C MET A 62 -1.87 -2.52 -5.44
N VAL A 63 -1.28 -1.49 -4.82
CA VAL A 63 -1.99 -0.26 -4.44
C VAL A 63 -2.60 0.41 -5.67
N GLU A 64 -1.82 0.55 -6.74
CA GLU A 64 -2.28 1.08 -8.02
C GLU A 64 -3.40 0.23 -8.62
N GLY A 65 -3.28 -1.10 -8.55
CA GLY A 65 -4.31 -2.05 -9.00
C GLY A 65 -5.61 -2.00 -8.21
N LEU A 66 -5.58 -1.51 -6.97
CA LEU A 66 -6.79 -1.22 -6.18
C LEU A 66 -7.42 0.14 -6.52
N GLY A 67 -6.74 0.97 -7.32
CA GLY A 67 -7.18 2.33 -7.65
C GLY A 67 -7.03 3.33 -6.50
N ILE A 68 -6.12 3.05 -5.56
CA ILE A 68 -5.82 3.93 -4.42
C ILE A 68 -4.64 4.82 -4.79
N ASP A 69 -4.70 6.11 -4.45
CA ASP A 69 -3.60 7.04 -4.68
C ASP A 69 -2.36 6.62 -3.86
N LEU A 70 -1.25 6.36 -4.55
CA LEU A 70 0.04 6.07 -3.92
C LEU A 70 0.88 7.34 -3.82
N ILE A 71 1.15 7.79 -2.60
CA ILE A 71 2.02 8.92 -2.31
C ILE A 71 3.34 8.36 -1.80
N THR A 72 4.44 8.67 -2.47
CA THR A 72 5.78 8.26 -2.04
C THR A 72 6.60 9.48 -1.65
N LEU A 73 7.37 9.36 -0.57
CA LEU A 73 8.36 10.35 -0.18
C LEU A 73 9.47 9.66 0.59
N SER A 74 10.69 9.70 0.05
CA SER A 74 11.87 9.18 0.71
C SER A 74 12.80 10.30 1.18
N HIS A 75 13.64 9.98 2.16
CA HIS A 75 14.71 10.87 2.64
C HIS A 75 16.10 10.31 2.32
N VAL A 76 16.16 9.15 1.65
CA VAL A 76 17.35 8.35 1.41
C VAL A 76 17.76 8.51 -0.04
#